data_AF-A0A1B8GQA2-F1
#
_entry.id   AF-A0A1B8GQA2-F1
#
_cell.length_a   1.000
_cell.length_b   1.000
_cell.length_c   1.000
_cell.angle_alpha   90.00
_cell.angle_beta   90.00
_cell.angle_gamma   90.00
#
_symmetry.space_group_name_H-M   'P 1'
#
loop_
_entity.id
_entity.type
_entity.pdbx_description
1 polymer ?
#
loop_
_entity_poly.entity_id
_entity_poly.type
_entity_poly.pdbx_seq_one_letter_code
_entity_poly.pdbx_strand_id
1 'polypeptide(L)'
;MDGPSLKNLRMMQKLCGANSLKNVVLATTMWEKVDMRQGMERELELQKNFWKDMINEGSTVAKIMTETGGEARELVVSLLNNQPLSTKLQEELQSGTALVQTEAGTEIRAEMIKLILKLRNAHEADIADLKLAQQAHDLKLARQITAEIQESQRRINRLEAEKTELQNLNLKPWPRVKRKGIFGIGGYHCRVCNQKTNQVGRWTCNGCKNQQRNMW
;
A
#
# COMPACT_ATOMS: atom_id res chain seq x y z
N MET A 1 -5.37 17.62 -2.64
CA MET A 1 -4.48 16.70 -1.87
C MET A 1 -3.04 17.18 -1.97
N ASP A 2 -2.18 16.81 -1.02
CA ASP A 2 -0.77 17.19 -0.99
C ASP A 2 0.18 16.00 -1.27
N GLY A 3 1.49 16.22 -1.12
CA GLY A 3 2.55 15.32 -1.57
C GLY A 3 2.44 13.86 -1.12
N PRO A 4 2.32 13.55 0.18
CA PRO A 4 2.20 12.18 0.66
C PRO A 4 0.90 11.50 0.21
N SER A 5 -0.24 12.18 0.31
CA SER A 5 -1.53 11.62 -0.10
C SER A 5 -1.60 11.31 -1.60
N LEU A 6 -1.03 12.18 -2.45
CA LEU A 6 -0.99 11.95 -3.90
C LEU A 6 -0.14 10.73 -4.28
N LYS A 7 0.98 10.50 -3.58
CA LYS A 7 1.83 9.30 -3.78
C LYS A 7 1.08 8.03 -3.38
N ASN A 8 0.42 8.04 -2.23
CA ASN A 8 -0.36 6.90 -1.77
C ASN A 8 -1.53 6.57 -2.72
N LEU A 9 -2.19 7.60 -3.27
CA LEU A 9 -3.24 7.42 -4.28
C LEU A 9 -2.71 6.78 -5.56
N ARG A 10 -1.58 7.26 -6.10
CA ARG A 10 -0.92 6.67 -7.28
C ARG A 10 -0.47 5.24 -7.03
N MET A 11 0.17 4.98 -5.89
CA MET A 11 0.56 3.64 -5.47
C MET A 11 -0.65 2.70 -5.47
N MET A 12 -1.75 3.10 -4.83
CA MET A 12 -2.99 2.31 -4.75
C MET A 12 -3.58 2.05 -6.15
N GLN A 13 -3.60 3.04 -7.04
CA GLN A 13 -4.02 2.85 -8.44
C GLN A 13 -3.20 1.77 -9.16
N LYS A 14 -1.87 1.77 -8.99
CA LYS A 14 -0.99 0.73 -9.55
C LYS A 14 -1.22 -0.64 -8.89
N LEU A 15 -1.49 -0.65 -7.60
CA LEU A 15 -1.70 -1.86 -6.79
C LEU A 15 -2.99 -2.58 -7.22
N CYS A 16 -4.07 -1.81 -7.40
CA CYS A 16 -5.36 -2.27 -7.93
C CYS A 16 -5.28 -2.61 -9.43
N GLY A 17 -4.79 -1.69 -10.25
CA GLY A 17 -4.90 -1.73 -11.72
C GLY A 17 -6.33 -1.48 -12.22
N ALA A 18 -6.44 -0.91 -13.42
CA ALA A 18 -7.68 -0.42 -14.03
C ALA A 18 -8.89 -1.35 -13.84
N ASN A 19 -8.79 -2.62 -14.23
CA ASN A 19 -9.92 -3.57 -14.18
C ASN A 19 -10.53 -3.77 -12.78
N SER A 20 -9.76 -3.61 -11.69
CA SER A 20 -10.29 -3.77 -10.33
C SER A 20 -10.77 -2.47 -9.69
N LEU A 21 -10.55 -1.30 -10.32
CA LEU A 21 -10.96 0.01 -9.79
C LEU A 21 -12.49 0.17 -9.66
N LYS A 22 -13.29 -0.56 -10.46
CA LYS A 22 -14.74 -0.66 -10.28
C LYS A 22 -15.20 -1.32 -8.98
N ASN A 23 -14.30 -1.98 -8.24
CA ASN A 23 -14.55 -2.49 -6.89
C ASN A 23 -14.02 -1.55 -5.79
N VAL A 24 -13.57 -0.35 -6.14
CA VAL A 24 -13.05 0.66 -5.20
C VAL A 24 -14.09 1.77 -5.02
N VAL A 25 -14.31 2.16 -3.76
CA VAL A 25 -15.07 3.37 -3.39
C VAL A 25 -14.12 4.42 -2.86
N LEU A 26 -14.28 5.64 -3.33
CA LEU A 26 -13.63 6.85 -2.85
C LEU A 26 -14.58 7.56 -1.88
N ALA A 27 -14.42 7.29 -0.58
CA ALA A 27 -15.30 7.82 0.45
C ALA A 27 -14.75 9.12 1.07
N THR A 28 -15.61 10.13 1.24
CA THR A 28 -15.36 11.33 2.04
C THR A 28 -16.02 11.18 3.42
N THR A 29 -15.33 11.57 4.48
CA THR A 29 -15.76 11.45 5.89
C THR A 29 -15.71 12.80 6.61
N MET A 30 -16.15 12.85 7.87
CA MET A 30 -16.13 14.05 8.74
C MET A 30 -16.97 15.23 8.23
N TRP A 31 -18.05 14.97 7.48
CA TRP A 31 -18.94 16.01 6.96
C TRP A 31 -19.62 16.82 8.07
N GLU A 32 -19.89 16.21 9.23
CA GLU A 32 -20.37 16.90 10.44
C GLU A 32 -19.38 17.92 11.05
N LYS A 33 -18.11 17.91 10.63
CA LYS A 33 -17.05 18.82 11.13
C LYS A 33 -16.74 19.99 10.19
N VAL A 34 -17.45 20.11 9.07
CA VAL A 34 -17.24 21.15 8.05
C VAL A 34 -18.57 21.76 7.61
N ASP A 35 -18.53 22.99 7.12
CA ASP A 35 -19.66 23.56 6.40
C ASP A 35 -19.96 22.75 5.12
N MET A 36 -21.24 22.50 4.86
CA MET A 36 -21.68 21.62 3.78
C MET A 36 -21.21 22.12 2.41
N ARG A 37 -21.24 23.44 2.17
CA ARG A 37 -20.80 24.03 0.91
C ARG A 37 -19.29 23.88 0.73
N GLN A 38 -18.50 24.18 1.76
CA GLN A 38 -17.04 23.97 1.72
C GLN A 38 -16.67 22.50 1.49
N GLY A 39 -17.38 21.57 2.12
CA GLY A 39 -17.22 20.13 1.89
C GLY A 39 -17.52 19.75 0.43
N MET A 40 -18.61 20.26 -0.15
CA MET A 40 -18.96 20.01 -1.56
C MET A 40 -17.96 20.58 -2.55
N GLU A 41 -17.49 21.81 -2.33
CA GLU A 41 -16.45 22.44 -3.17
C GLU A 41 -15.16 21.60 -3.16
N ARG A 42 -14.74 21.11 -1.98
CA ARG A 42 -13.55 20.28 -1.82
C ARG A 42 -13.71 18.85 -2.35
N GLU A 43 -14.88 18.24 -2.20
CA GLU A 43 -15.17 16.96 -2.84
C GLU A 43 -15.15 17.08 -4.37
N LEU A 44 -15.68 18.17 -4.93
CA LEU A 44 -15.65 18.43 -6.36
C LEU A 44 -14.22 18.61 -6.88
N GLU A 45 -13.34 19.23 -6.09
CA GLU A 45 -11.89 19.28 -6.35
C GLU A 45 -11.28 17.87 -6.37
N LEU A 46 -11.60 17.02 -5.38
CA LEU A 46 -11.15 15.63 -5.31
C LEU A 46 -11.56 14.85 -6.56
N GLN A 47 -12.85 14.90 -6.93
CA GLN A 47 -13.38 14.24 -8.13
C GLN A 47 -12.71 14.72 -9.42
N LYS A 48 -12.53 16.03 -9.60
CA LYS A 48 -12.00 16.61 -10.85
C LYS A 48 -10.49 16.45 -11.03
N ASN A 49 -9.71 16.60 -9.95
CA ASN A 49 -8.27 16.79 -10.03
C ASN A 49 -7.46 15.56 -9.57
N PHE A 50 -8.01 14.74 -8.67
CA PHE A 50 -7.27 13.65 -8.02
C PHE A 50 -7.86 12.27 -8.33
N TRP A 51 -9.18 12.17 -8.41
CA TRP A 51 -9.91 10.91 -8.55
C TRP A 51 -10.44 10.65 -9.95
N LYS A 52 -10.38 11.64 -10.84
CA LYS A 52 -10.93 11.60 -12.21
C LYS A 52 -10.61 10.30 -12.94
N ASP A 53 -9.35 9.90 -12.98
CA ASP A 53 -8.91 8.71 -13.70
C ASP A 53 -9.48 7.42 -13.08
N MET A 54 -9.59 7.36 -11.75
CA MET A 54 -10.23 6.23 -11.07
C MET A 54 -11.73 6.14 -11.33
N ILE A 55 -12.41 7.29 -11.34
CA ILE A 55 -13.85 7.38 -11.63
C ILE A 55 -14.12 6.95 -13.08
N ASN A 56 -13.25 7.35 -14.03
CA ASN A 56 -13.32 6.90 -15.42
C ASN A 56 -13.13 5.36 -15.55
N GLU A 57 -12.29 4.77 -14.71
CA GLU A 57 -12.08 3.31 -14.60
C GLU A 57 -13.13 2.60 -13.71
N GLY A 58 -14.20 3.31 -13.34
CA GLY A 58 -15.39 2.77 -12.68
C GLY A 58 -15.42 2.84 -11.15
N SER A 59 -14.43 3.45 -10.48
CA SER A 59 -14.52 3.70 -9.03
C SER A 59 -15.70 4.61 -8.69
N THR A 60 -16.44 4.28 -7.65
CA THR A 60 -17.57 5.08 -7.18
C THR A 60 -17.15 6.05 -6.09
N VAL A 61 -17.96 7.09 -5.84
CA VAL A 61 -17.73 8.10 -4.80
C VAL A 61 -18.86 8.01 -3.77
N ALA A 62 -18.54 8.09 -2.49
CA ALA A 62 -19.51 8.03 -1.41
C ALA A 62 -19.24 9.08 -0.33
N LYS A 63 -20.29 9.48 0.39
CA LYS A 63 -20.23 10.33 1.58
C LYS A 63 -20.58 9.49 2.79
N ILE A 64 -19.79 9.63 3.85
CA ILE A 64 -20.10 9.13 5.18
C ILE A 64 -20.39 10.37 6.01
N MET A 65 -21.67 10.70 6.13
CA MET A 65 -22.12 11.97 6.71
C MET A 65 -21.90 12.02 8.22
N THR A 66 -22.01 10.87 8.88
CA THR A 66 -22.05 10.75 10.35
C THR A 66 -20.94 9.87 10.93
N GLU A 67 -20.48 10.20 12.14
CA GLU A 67 -19.51 9.38 12.90
C GLU A 67 -20.13 8.11 13.53
N THR A 68 -21.42 7.85 13.30
CA THR A 68 -22.12 6.64 13.78
C THR A 68 -21.63 5.34 13.15
N GLY A 69 -20.94 5.41 12.00
CA GLY A 69 -20.40 4.27 11.26
C GLY A 69 -21.44 3.41 10.51
N GLY A 70 -22.74 3.72 10.61
CA GLY A 70 -23.80 2.99 9.91
C GLY A 70 -23.62 3.03 8.38
N GLU A 71 -23.49 4.22 7.82
CA GLU A 71 -23.27 4.45 6.38
C GLU A 71 -22.00 3.74 5.88
N ALA A 72 -20.91 3.77 6.66
CA ALA A 72 -19.67 3.09 6.34
C ALA A 72 -19.84 1.56 6.30
N ARG A 73 -20.65 0.99 7.20
CA ARG A 73 -20.98 -0.43 7.20
C ARG A 73 -21.85 -0.82 6.01
N GLU A 74 -22.86 -0.03 5.69
CA GLU A 74 -23.73 -0.25 4.53
C GLU A 74 -22.94 -0.20 3.22
N LEU A 75 -22.01 0.74 3.09
CA LEU A 75 -21.11 0.82 1.95
C LEU A 75 -20.24 -0.44 1.81
N VAL A 76 -19.66 -0.94 2.89
CA VAL A 76 -18.91 -2.21 2.88
C VAL A 76 -19.81 -3.39 2.50
N VAL A 77 -21.05 -3.44 2.99
CA VAL A 77 -22.02 -4.48 2.62
C VAL A 77 -22.38 -4.40 1.13
N SER A 78 -22.56 -3.20 0.56
CA SER A 78 -22.85 -3.06 -0.88
C SER A 78 -21.74 -3.63 -1.76
N LEU A 79 -20.47 -3.47 -1.35
CA LEU A 79 -19.30 -3.97 -2.07
C LEU A 79 -19.21 -5.50 -2.10
N LEU A 80 -19.85 -6.21 -1.16
CA LEU A 80 -19.90 -7.68 -1.15
C LEU A 80 -20.72 -8.26 -2.32
N ASN A 81 -21.55 -7.44 -2.99
CA ASN A 81 -22.32 -7.86 -4.16
C ASN A 81 -21.50 -7.80 -5.46
N ASN A 82 -20.33 -7.14 -5.46
CA ASN A 82 -19.50 -7.02 -6.64
C ASN A 82 -18.82 -8.35 -6.96
N GLN A 83 -18.59 -8.63 -8.26
CA GLN A 83 -17.77 -9.78 -8.64
C GLN A 83 -16.34 -9.62 -8.10
N PRO A 84 -15.79 -10.61 -7.37
CA PRO A 84 -14.41 -10.56 -6.89
C PRO A 84 -13.43 -10.53 -8.06
N LEU A 85 -12.47 -9.61 -8.01
CA LEU A 85 -11.41 -9.48 -9.00
C LEU A 85 -10.05 -9.48 -8.32
N SER A 86 -9.07 -10.09 -8.97
CA SER A 86 -7.67 -9.96 -8.57
C SER A 86 -7.22 -8.51 -8.76
N THR A 87 -6.42 -8.01 -7.82
CA THR A 87 -5.68 -6.77 -8.04
C THR A 87 -4.47 -7.02 -8.93
N LYS A 88 -4.00 -6.01 -9.67
CA LYS A 88 -2.81 -6.08 -10.52
C LYS A 88 -1.59 -6.64 -9.78
N LEU A 89 -1.37 -6.19 -8.54
CA LEU A 89 -0.31 -6.72 -7.69
C LEU A 89 -0.44 -8.25 -7.47
N GLN A 90 -1.65 -8.75 -7.23
CA GLN A 90 -1.87 -10.19 -7.02
C GLN A 90 -1.62 -11.00 -8.28
N GLU A 91 -1.94 -10.46 -9.46
CA GLU A 91 -1.67 -11.08 -10.75
C GLU A 91 -0.15 -11.15 -11.03
N GLU A 92 0.55 -10.03 -10.86
CA GLU A 92 2.01 -9.94 -11.03
C GLU A 92 2.74 -10.92 -10.10
N LEU A 93 2.44 -10.89 -8.79
CA LEU A 93 3.02 -11.81 -7.81
C LEU A 93 2.67 -13.27 -8.10
N GLN A 94 1.47 -13.58 -8.60
CA GLN A 94 1.11 -14.94 -9.00
C GLN A 94 1.86 -15.40 -10.27
N SER A 95 2.22 -14.47 -11.16
CA SER A 95 3.01 -14.76 -12.37
C SER A 95 4.51 -14.97 -12.09
N GLY A 96 4.97 -14.69 -10.86
CA GLY A 96 6.35 -14.83 -10.44
C GLY A 96 7.18 -13.55 -10.49
N THR A 97 6.57 -12.41 -10.81
CA THR A 97 7.18 -11.08 -10.63
C THR A 97 7.51 -10.88 -9.15
N ALA A 98 8.71 -10.40 -8.83
CA ALA A 98 9.04 -10.06 -7.46
C ALA A 98 8.23 -8.83 -6.99
N LEU A 99 8.11 -8.63 -5.66
CA LEU A 99 7.42 -7.47 -5.10
C LEU A 99 8.11 -6.17 -5.55
N VAL A 100 9.44 -6.16 -5.40
CA VAL A 100 10.31 -5.34 -6.24
C VAL A 100 10.20 -5.82 -7.68
N GLN A 101 9.98 -4.92 -8.65
CA GLN A 101 9.58 -5.15 -10.07
C GLN A 101 8.09 -4.95 -10.39
N THR A 102 7.13 -5.28 -9.49
CA THR A 102 5.69 -4.97 -9.71
C THR A 102 5.43 -3.49 -10.03
N GLU A 103 4.33 -3.17 -10.72
CA GLU A 103 3.98 -1.79 -11.08
C GLU A 103 3.82 -0.89 -9.83
N ALA A 104 3.20 -1.39 -8.76
CA ALA A 104 3.14 -0.66 -7.48
C ALA A 104 4.52 -0.55 -6.81
N GLY A 105 5.32 -1.62 -6.87
CA GLY A 105 6.67 -1.64 -6.31
C GLY A 105 7.65 -0.71 -7.04
N THR A 106 7.52 -0.50 -8.34
CA THR A 106 8.35 0.45 -9.12
C THR A 106 8.08 1.89 -8.70
N GLU A 107 6.81 2.28 -8.53
CA GLU A 107 6.42 3.60 -8.03
C GLU A 107 7.00 3.87 -6.63
N ILE A 108 6.83 2.91 -5.69
CA ILE A 108 7.41 3.02 -4.33
C ILE A 108 8.93 3.19 -4.41
N ARG A 109 9.63 2.37 -5.20
CA ARG A 109 11.10 2.50 -5.35
C ARG A 109 11.51 3.86 -5.89
N ALA A 110 10.82 4.36 -6.92
CA ALA A 110 11.12 5.67 -7.50
C ALA A 110 10.99 6.78 -6.44
N GLU A 111 9.95 6.73 -5.61
CA GLU A 111 9.75 7.69 -4.52
C GLU A 111 10.74 7.54 -3.37
N MET A 112 11.15 6.31 -3.00
CA MET A 112 12.23 6.08 -2.04
C MET A 112 13.56 6.65 -2.55
N ILE A 113 13.92 6.40 -3.82
CA ILE A 113 15.15 6.94 -4.43
C ILE A 113 15.13 8.47 -4.45
N LYS A 114 14.02 9.08 -4.88
CA LYS A 114 13.85 10.55 -4.85
C LYS A 114 13.99 11.12 -3.42
N LEU A 115 13.45 10.44 -2.42
CA LEU A 115 13.56 10.88 -1.01
C LEU A 115 14.99 10.75 -0.48
N ILE A 116 15.67 9.63 -0.75
CA ILE A 116 17.07 9.41 -0.35
C ILE A 116 17.98 10.47 -1.00
N LEU A 117 17.80 10.78 -2.29
CA LEU A 117 18.55 11.82 -2.98
C LEU A 117 18.32 13.21 -2.36
N LYS A 118 17.06 13.59 -2.09
CA LYS A 118 16.75 14.85 -1.42
C LYS A 118 17.37 14.97 -0.03
N LEU A 119 17.35 13.88 0.75
CA LEU A 119 17.95 13.86 2.08
C LEU A 119 19.49 13.93 2.01
N ARG A 120 20.13 13.27 1.04
CA ARG A 120 21.58 13.39 0.82
C ARG A 120 21.99 14.82 0.47
N ASN A 121 21.30 15.45 -0.47
CA ASN A 121 21.61 16.83 -0.87
C ASN A 121 21.44 17.82 0.30
N ALA A 122 20.42 17.64 1.15
CA ALA A 122 20.25 18.44 2.37
C ALA A 122 21.40 18.18 3.37
N HIS A 123 21.69 16.90 3.65
CA HIS A 123 22.77 16.49 4.55
C HIS A 123 24.16 17.00 4.12
N GLU A 124 24.43 17.05 2.81
CA GLU A 124 25.66 17.64 2.25
C GLU A 124 25.72 19.17 2.44
N ALA A 125 24.58 19.87 2.36
CA ALA A 125 24.48 21.28 2.69
C ALA A 125 24.68 21.53 4.20
N ASP A 126 24.04 20.75 5.07
CA ASP A 126 24.24 20.81 6.51
C ASP A 126 25.73 20.63 6.88
N ILE A 127 26.45 19.72 6.22
CA ILE A 127 27.89 19.51 6.39
C ILE A 127 28.71 20.74 5.94
N ALA A 128 28.28 21.48 4.92
CA ALA A 128 28.93 22.72 4.51
C ALA A 128 28.69 23.83 5.54
N ASP A 129 27.45 23.99 6.01
CA ASP A 129 27.08 24.99 7.01
C ASP A 129 27.76 24.73 8.37
N LEU A 130 27.96 23.46 8.75
CA LEU A 130 28.74 23.09 9.94
C LEU A 130 30.19 23.62 9.84
N LYS A 131 30.83 23.54 8.67
CA LYS A 131 32.20 24.07 8.46
C LYS A 131 32.23 25.58 8.58
N LEU A 132 31.22 26.28 8.04
CA LEU A 132 31.09 27.73 8.17
C LEU A 132 30.88 28.15 9.64
N ALA A 133 30.00 27.47 10.38
CA ALA A 133 29.79 27.71 11.80
C ALA A 133 31.07 27.48 12.64
N GLN A 134 31.86 26.46 12.30
CA GLN A 134 33.16 26.20 12.93
C GLN A 134 34.19 27.29 12.62
N GLN A 135 34.26 27.78 11.37
CA GLN A 135 35.13 28.91 10.99
C GLN A 135 34.72 30.22 11.65
N ALA A 136 33.42 30.45 11.85
CA ALA A 136 32.89 31.59 12.59
C ALA A 136 33.00 31.44 14.13
N HIS A 137 33.53 30.31 14.62
CA HIS A 137 33.60 29.93 16.03
C HIS A 137 32.23 29.92 16.77
N ASP A 138 31.11 29.78 16.05
CA ASP A 138 29.79 29.63 16.67
C ASP A 138 29.57 28.19 17.16
N LEU A 139 30.00 27.95 18.40
CA LEU A 139 29.85 26.67 19.08
C LEU A 139 28.39 26.26 19.33
N LYS A 140 27.43 27.19 19.32
CA LYS A 140 26.02 26.88 19.54
C LYS A 140 25.39 26.38 18.24
N LEU A 141 25.58 27.13 17.15
CA LEU A 141 25.12 26.77 15.81
C LEU A 141 25.75 25.46 15.36
N ALA A 142 27.08 25.30 15.53
CA ALA A 142 27.78 24.06 15.18
C ALA A 142 27.22 22.83 15.92
N ARG A 143 26.80 22.96 17.18
CA ARG A 143 26.15 21.86 17.93
C ARG A 143 24.76 21.52 17.39
N GLN A 144 23.97 22.52 16.99
CA GLN A 144 22.64 22.32 16.41
C GLN A 144 22.74 21.59 15.06
N ILE A 145 23.55 22.10 14.14
CA ILE A 145 23.78 21.49 12.83
C ILE A 145 24.35 20.07 12.97
N THR A 146 25.26 19.82 13.93
CA THR A 146 25.77 18.46 14.21
C THR A 146 24.66 17.48 14.60
N ALA A 147 23.64 17.91 15.35
CA ALA A 147 22.52 17.07 15.71
C ALA A 147 21.61 16.78 14.50
N GLU A 148 21.35 17.79 13.67
CA GLU A 148 20.58 17.68 12.42
C GLU A 148 21.25 16.72 11.41
N ILE A 149 22.57 16.84 11.22
CA ILE A 149 23.41 15.92 10.44
C ILE A 149 23.27 14.47 10.95
N GLN A 150 23.30 14.25 12.27
CA GLN A 150 23.15 12.91 12.84
C GLN A 150 21.75 12.33 12.60
N GLU A 151 20.70 13.15 12.70
CA GLU A 151 19.32 12.72 12.44
C GLU A 151 19.11 12.42 10.94
N SER A 152 19.56 13.30 10.05
CA SER A 152 19.43 13.12 8.60
C SER A 152 20.22 11.91 8.11
N GLN A 153 21.43 11.64 8.64
CA GLN A 153 22.19 10.42 8.36
C GLN A 153 21.45 9.15 8.85
N ARG A 154 20.89 9.14 10.06
CA ARG A 154 20.10 8.01 10.58
C ARG A 154 18.90 7.73 9.67
N ARG A 155 18.23 8.79 9.20
CA ARG A 155 17.08 8.69 8.29
C ARG A 155 17.46 8.14 6.92
N ILE A 156 18.60 8.57 6.35
CA ILE A 156 19.15 8.02 5.10
C ILE A 156 19.46 6.53 5.26
N ASN A 157 20.18 6.15 6.33
CA ASN A 157 20.56 4.76 6.59
C ASN A 157 19.33 3.85 6.74
N ARG A 158 18.29 4.32 7.44
CA ARG A 158 17.02 3.60 7.59
C ARG A 158 16.33 3.38 6.23
N LEU A 159 16.23 4.41 5.39
CA LEU A 159 15.58 4.30 4.08
C LEU A 159 16.35 3.40 3.10
N GLU A 160 17.68 3.40 3.14
CA GLU A 160 18.50 2.46 2.36
C GLU A 160 18.35 1.01 2.86
N ALA A 161 18.22 0.80 4.17
CA ALA A 161 17.93 -0.52 4.74
C ALA A 161 16.54 -1.03 4.33
N GLU A 162 15.48 -0.23 4.51
CA GLU A 162 14.11 -0.56 4.07
C GLU A 162 14.04 -0.85 2.56
N LYS A 163 14.75 -0.07 1.74
CA LYS A 163 14.88 -0.31 0.29
C LYS A 163 15.56 -1.64 -0.03
N THR A 164 16.62 -1.98 0.70
CA THR A 164 17.37 -3.24 0.52
C THR A 164 16.56 -4.44 0.98
N GLU A 165 15.81 -4.31 2.07
CA GLU A 165 14.87 -5.32 2.55
C GLU A 165 13.80 -5.62 1.49
N LEU A 166 13.16 -4.58 0.93
CA LEU A 166 12.19 -4.72 -0.16
C LEU A 166 12.78 -5.36 -1.43
N GLN A 167 14.05 -5.11 -1.74
CA GLN A 167 14.76 -5.76 -2.86
C GLN A 167 14.95 -7.26 -2.64
N ASN A 168 15.23 -7.68 -1.40
CA ASN A 168 15.49 -9.06 -1.03
C ASN A 168 14.21 -9.84 -0.63
N LEU A 169 13.04 -9.20 -0.68
CA LEU A 169 11.77 -9.74 -0.19
C LEU A 169 11.21 -10.81 -1.13
N ASN A 170 11.58 -12.06 -0.88
CA ASN A 170 11.14 -13.22 -1.65
C ASN A 170 9.82 -13.81 -1.10
N LEU A 171 8.70 -13.47 -1.74
CA LEU A 171 7.38 -14.00 -1.41
C LEU A 171 7.22 -15.44 -1.89
N LYS A 172 7.40 -16.41 -0.97
CA LYS A 172 7.20 -17.84 -1.26
C LYS A 172 5.72 -18.12 -1.59
N PRO A 173 5.37 -18.56 -2.82
CA PRO A 173 3.98 -18.83 -3.18
C PRO A 173 3.45 -20.05 -2.40
N TRP A 174 2.30 -19.90 -1.76
CA TRP A 174 1.68 -21.01 -1.03
C TRP A 174 1.04 -22.03 -1.99
N PRO A 175 1.34 -23.33 -1.85
CA PRO A 175 0.77 -24.35 -2.72
C PRO A 175 -0.76 -24.40 -2.55
N ARG A 176 -1.49 -24.48 -3.67
CA ARG A 176 -2.93 -24.74 -3.64
C ARG A 176 -3.21 -26.17 -3.19
N VAL A 177 -4.30 -26.37 -2.46
CA VAL A 177 -4.82 -27.71 -2.10
C VAL A 177 -5.17 -28.54 -3.34
N LYS A 178 -4.97 -29.86 -3.27
CA LYS A 178 -5.33 -30.82 -4.33
C LYS A 178 -6.81 -31.18 -4.22
N ARG A 179 -7.56 -31.11 -5.33
CA ARG A 179 -8.93 -31.65 -5.41
C ARG A 179 -8.86 -33.17 -5.65
N LYS A 180 -9.65 -33.96 -4.91
CA LYS A 180 -9.84 -35.41 -5.16
C LYS A 180 -11.33 -35.73 -5.12
N GLY A 181 -11.83 -36.40 -6.15
CA GLY A 181 -13.22 -36.82 -6.30
C GLY A 181 -13.53 -37.14 -7.76
N ILE A 182 -14.71 -37.69 -8.02
CA ILE A 182 -15.18 -38.05 -9.37
C ILE A 182 -16.19 -36.99 -9.83
N PHE A 183 -16.15 -36.57 -11.09
CA PHE A 183 -17.07 -35.57 -11.69
C PHE A 183 -17.27 -34.29 -10.85
N GLY A 184 -16.19 -33.80 -10.22
CA GLY A 184 -16.22 -32.56 -9.42
C GLY A 184 -16.78 -32.71 -7.99
N ILE A 185 -17.46 -33.83 -7.68
CA ILE A 185 -17.92 -34.15 -6.32
C ILE A 185 -16.72 -34.70 -5.54
N GLY A 186 -16.05 -33.82 -4.78
CA GLY A 186 -14.76 -34.13 -4.20
C GLY A 186 -14.29 -33.19 -3.10
N GLY A 187 -13.37 -33.68 -2.27
CA GLY A 187 -12.77 -32.95 -1.16
C GLY A 187 -11.43 -32.31 -1.51
N TYR A 188 -11.11 -31.23 -0.80
CA TYR A 188 -9.78 -30.63 -0.81
C TYR A 188 -8.83 -31.43 0.09
N HIS A 189 -7.58 -31.56 -0.34
CA HIS A 189 -6.53 -32.31 0.34
C HIS A 189 -5.22 -31.55 0.32
N CYS A 190 -4.42 -31.68 1.38
CA CYS A 190 -3.11 -31.06 1.46
C CYS A 190 -2.19 -31.60 0.35
N ARG A 191 -1.44 -30.70 -0.34
CA ARG A 191 -0.54 -31.12 -1.41
C ARG A 191 0.66 -31.94 -0.92
N VAL A 192 1.04 -31.76 0.35
CA VAL A 192 2.22 -32.42 0.95
C VAL A 192 1.84 -33.75 1.63
N CYS A 193 0.96 -33.74 2.64
CA CYS A 193 0.60 -34.97 3.36
C CYS A 193 -0.67 -35.67 2.86
N ASN A 194 -1.33 -35.15 1.82
CA ASN A 194 -2.54 -35.71 1.22
C ASN A 194 -3.74 -35.92 2.19
N GLN A 195 -3.71 -35.38 3.41
CA GLN A 195 -4.86 -35.38 4.32
C GLN A 195 -5.96 -34.43 3.84
N LYS A 196 -7.23 -34.77 4.10
CA LYS A 196 -8.40 -33.94 3.78
C LYS A 196 -8.34 -32.62 4.55
N THR A 197 -8.68 -31.53 3.89
CA THR A 197 -8.65 -30.15 4.43
C THR A 197 -10.07 -29.59 4.42
N ASN A 198 -10.50 -28.98 5.52
CA ASN A 198 -11.79 -28.31 5.58
C ASN A 198 -11.83 -27.12 4.61
N GLN A 199 -13.02 -26.81 4.09
CA GLN A 199 -13.24 -25.55 3.40
C GLN A 199 -13.14 -24.39 4.40
N VAL A 200 -12.69 -23.24 3.90
CA VAL A 200 -12.57 -21.94 4.58
C VAL A 200 -11.47 -21.82 5.68
N GLY A 201 -10.79 -20.67 5.68
CA GLY A 201 -10.16 -20.07 6.87
C GLY A 201 -8.74 -20.50 7.28
N ARG A 202 -8.33 -21.76 7.17
CA ARG A 202 -6.99 -22.20 7.66
C ARG A 202 -5.90 -22.27 6.58
N TRP A 203 -4.97 -21.33 6.65
CA TRP A 203 -3.75 -21.26 5.85
C TRP A 203 -2.71 -22.36 6.14
N THR A 204 -2.93 -23.21 7.14
CA THR A 204 -2.02 -24.30 7.54
C THR A 204 -2.74 -25.64 7.59
N CYS A 205 -2.09 -26.69 7.10
CA CYS A 205 -2.62 -28.05 7.15
C CYS A 205 -2.66 -28.57 8.61
N ASN A 206 -3.81 -29.08 9.06
CA ASN A 206 -3.93 -29.62 10.43
C ASN A 206 -2.95 -30.79 10.70
N GLY A 207 -2.65 -31.62 9.69
CA GLY A 207 -1.73 -32.75 9.80
C GLY A 207 -0.26 -32.35 9.82
N CYS A 208 0.28 -31.94 8.67
CA CYS A 208 1.71 -31.65 8.51
C CYS A 208 2.13 -30.21 8.86
N LYS A 209 1.20 -29.36 9.32
CA LYS A 209 1.39 -27.93 9.67
C LYS A 209 1.89 -27.01 8.55
N ASN A 210 2.24 -27.53 7.37
CA ASN A 210 2.66 -26.75 6.21
C ASN A 210 1.60 -25.73 5.77
N GLN A 211 2.07 -24.56 5.34
CA GLN A 211 1.24 -23.50 4.78
C GLN A 211 0.72 -23.87 3.38
N GLN A 212 -0.53 -23.53 3.10
CA GLN A 212 -1.20 -23.82 1.83
C GLN A 212 -2.38 -22.86 1.60
N ARG A 213 -2.68 -22.59 0.33
CA ARG A 213 -3.82 -21.77 -0.07
C ARG A 213 -5.06 -22.66 -0.21
N ASN A 214 -6.00 -22.54 0.72
CA ASN A 214 -7.36 -23.06 0.53
C ASN A 214 -8.04 -22.25 -0.57
N MET A 215 -8.99 -22.87 -1.27
CA MET A 215 -9.82 -22.15 -2.24
C MET A 215 -10.94 -21.42 -1.50
N TRP A 216 -11.26 -20.22 -1.97
CA TRP A 216 -12.52 -19.53 -1.65
C TRP A 216 -13.63 -20.20 -2.47
#